data_AF-A0ABD6EKR0-F1
#
_entry.id   AF-A0ABD6EKR0-F1
#
_cell.length_a   1.000
_cell.length_b   1.000
_cell.length_c   1.000
_cell.angle_alpha   90.00
_cell.angle_beta   90.00
_cell.angle_gamma   90.00
#
_symmetry.space_group_name_H-M   'P 1'
#
loop_
_entity.id
_entity.type
_entity.pdbx_description
1 polymer ?
#
loop_
_entity_poly.entity_id
_entity_poly.type
_entity_poly.pdbx_seq_one_letter_code
_entity_poly.pdbx_strand_id
1 'polypeptide(L)'
;MFRLRVGLIIQVLASELARLRSITGSDASDMLLHLSPFEVKSMLFSLLSGRLLEDLNEDAETGVKEQRSGISSIRKQIEERKSLRKSMHASRSPGEHRFDENLLDLTEEEKAAEEKGDSDFQFGIWLRHRRIDGALNRVPPDFYSSLWDMVRRFPRGLFINRIVLHWGVTQEMTRKEIKFALQVEQVLNQIAEPEYREMIVETLALMTRMDSILKTDRPNIPKDRPFDVDSILHRANSLFVEHNRLMGTVVMECCASGKPCDGAQGMCRHFYDSAPAGEFGTAHYLIKALMEILSPT
;
A
#
# COMPACT_ATOMS: atom_id res chain seq x y z
N MET A 1 -25.03 2.78 -4.32
CA MET A 1 -24.79 1.32 -4.49
C MET A 1 -23.31 1.16 -4.77
N PHE A 2 -22.56 0.66 -3.79
CA PHE A 2 -21.14 0.35 -3.94
C PHE A 2 -21.01 -0.75 -4.99
N ARG A 3 -20.35 -0.45 -6.13
CA ARG A 3 -20.18 -1.41 -7.23
C ARG A 3 -19.00 -2.33 -6.92
N LEU A 4 -19.26 -3.63 -6.79
CA LEU A 4 -18.22 -4.64 -6.70
C LEU A 4 -17.67 -4.96 -8.09
N ARG A 5 -16.35 -4.81 -8.26
CA ARG A 5 -15.65 -5.18 -9.49
C ARG A 5 -15.20 -6.63 -9.44
N VAL A 6 -16.16 -7.52 -9.67
CA VAL A 6 -15.91 -8.98 -9.61
C VAL A 6 -14.73 -9.38 -10.51
N GLY A 7 -14.57 -8.76 -11.69
CA GLY A 7 -13.44 -9.03 -12.58
C GLY A 7 -12.06 -8.74 -11.96
N LEU A 8 -11.90 -7.59 -11.29
CA LEU A 8 -10.62 -7.28 -10.60
C LEU A 8 -10.39 -8.20 -9.40
N ILE A 9 -11.46 -8.56 -8.68
CA ILE A 9 -11.37 -9.49 -7.54
C ILE A 9 -10.91 -10.88 -8.04
N ILE A 10 -11.45 -11.35 -9.15
CA ILE A 10 -11.03 -12.61 -9.79
C ILE A 10 -9.56 -12.53 -10.24
N GLN A 11 -9.14 -11.43 -10.85
CA GLN A 11 -7.73 -11.25 -11.26
C GLN A 11 -6.77 -11.27 -10.08
N VAL A 12 -7.14 -10.64 -8.96
CA VAL A 12 -6.36 -10.65 -7.72
C VAL A 12 -6.33 -12.07 -7.12
N LEU A 13 -7.46 -12.78 -7.07
CA LEU A 13 -7.51 -14.18 -6.63
C LEU A 13 -6.60 -15.09 -7.47
N ALA A 14 -6.69 -14.98 -8.80
CA ALA A 14 -5.87 -15.76 -9.71
C ALA A 14 -4.38 -15.42 -9.55
N SER A 15 -4.03 -14.15 -9.37
CA SER A 15 -2.65 -13.71 -9.13
C SER A 15 -2.09 -14.26 -7.82
N GLU A 16 -2.88 -14.28 -6.74
CA GLU A 16 -2.46 -14.88 -5.48
C GLU A 16 -2.34 -16.41 -5.57
N LEU A 17 -3.27 -17.07 -6.28
CA LEU A 17 -3.21 -18.52 -6.50
C LEU A 17 -1.97 -18.92 -7.31
N ALA A 18 -1.67 -18.16 -8.37
CA ALA A 18 -0.48 -18.34 -9.19
C ALA A 18 0.78 -18.37 -8.34
N ARG A 19 0.88 -17.43 -7.39
CA ARG A 19 2.04 -17.33 -6.51
C ARG A 19 2.09 -18.42 -5.45
N LEU A 20 0.97 -18.74 -4.79
CA LEU A 20 0.91 -19.80 -3.77
C LEU A 20 1.28 -21.18 -4.33
N ARG A 21 0.92 -21.43 -5.58
CA ARG A 21 1.17 -22.72 -6.26
C ARG A 21 2.38 -22.66 -7.20
N SER A 22 3.05 -21.51 -7.34
CA SER A 22 4.13 -21.27 -8.30
C SER A 22 3.78 -21.69 -9.74
N ILE A 23 2.55 -21.37 -10.18
CA ILE A 23 2.04 -21.64 -11.53
C ILE A 23 1.89 -20.35 -12.33
N THR A 24 1.69 -20.46 -13.65
CA THR A 24 1.50 -19.27 -14.50
C THR A 24 0.14 -18.62 -14.24
N GLY A 25 -0.01 -17.36 -14.63
CA GLY A 25 -1.26 -16.61 -14.43
C GLY A 25 -2.46 -17.18 -15.21
N SER A 26 -2.21 -17.76 -16.39
CA SER A 26 -3.25 -18.46 -17.17
C SER A 26 -3.68 -19.73 -16.46
N ASP A 27 -2.73 -20.55 -16.03
CA ASP A 27 -3.03 -21.82 -15.36
C ASP A 27 -3.73 -21.58 -14.01
N ALA A 28 -3.36 -20.51 -13.30
CA ALA A 28 -4.05 -20.11 -12.08
C ALA A 28 -5.49 -19.66 -12.34
N SER A 29 -5.74 -18.94 -13.44
CA SER A 29 -7.09 -18.53 -13.81
C SER A 29 -7.96 -19.74 -14.14
N ASP A 30 -7.40 -20.72 -14.86
CA ASP A 30 -8.10 -21.96 -15.17
C ASP A 30 -8.31 -22.81 -13.91
N MET A 31 -7.31 -22.93 -13.04
CA MET A 31 -7.42 -23.64 -11.77
C MET A 31 -8.48 -23.03 -10.86
N LEU A 32 -8.57 -21.70 -10.81
CA LEU A 32 -9.57 -20.98 -10.01
C LEU A 32 -11.01 -21.38 -10.40
N LEU A 33 -11.27 -21.73 -11.67
CA LEU A 33 -12.57 -22.21 -12.15
C LEU A 33 -12.88 -23.65 -11.72
N HIS A 34 -11.85 -24.44 -11.38
CA HIS A 34 -11.98 -25.84 -10.97
C HIS A 34 -11.94 -26.04 -9.45
N LEU A 35 -11.67 -24.98 -8.67
CA LEU A 35 -11.68 -25.03 -7.21
C LEU A 35 -13.07 -25.32 -6.67
N SER A 36 -13.13 -26.00 -5.51
CA SER A 36 -14.39 -26.23 -4.83
C SER A 36 -15.00 -24.91 -4.32
N PRO A 37 -16.34 -24.81 -4.19
CA PRO A 37 -16.98 -23.61 -3.66
C PRO A 37 -16.48 -23.19 -2.27
N PHE A 38 -16.03 -24.16 -1.45
CA PHE A 38 -15.45 -23.90 -0.14
C PHE A 38 -14.09 -23.20 -0.24
N GLU A 39 -13.21 -23.65 -1.13
CA GLU A 39 -11.89 -23.04 -1.34
C GLU A 39 -12.00 -21.62 -1.88
N VAL A 40 -12.85 -21.41 -2.89
CA VAL A 40 -13.10 -20.07 -3.44
C VAL A 40 -13.65 -19.13 -2.37
N LYS A 41 -14.60 -19.61 -1.54
CA LYS A 41 -15.12 -18.85 -0.40
C LYS A 41 -14.03 -18.51 0.61
N SER A 42 -13.16 -19.46 0.95
CA SER A 42 -12.07 -19.25 1.90
C SER A 42 -11.07 -18.21 1.39
N MET A 43 -10.65 -18.31 0.12
CA MET A 43 -9.76 -17.34 -0.50
C MET A 43 -10.38 -15.94 -0.59
N LEU A 44 -11.66 -15.86 -1.00
CA LEU A 44 -12.41 -14.60 -1.01
C LEU A 44 -12.49 -14.00 0.39
N PHE A 45 -12.78 -14.81 1.41
CA PHE A 45 -12.88 -14.34 2.78
C PHE A 45 -11.55 -13.75 3.27
N SER A 46 -10.42 -14.40 2.98
CA SER A 46 -9.10 -13.89 3.34
C SER A 46 -8.76 -12.57 2.65
N LEU A 47 -8.97 -12.47 1.33
CA LEU A 47 -8.77 -11.22 0.58
C LEU A 47 -9.68 -10.09 1.09
N LEU A 48 -10.97 -10.39 1.29
CA LEU A 48 -11.96 -9.45 1.84
C LEU A 48 -11.72 -9.11 3.31
N SER A 49 -10.91 -9.88 4.02
CA SER A 49 -10.47 -9.56 5.38
C SER A 49 -9.16 -8.74 5.40
N GLY A 50 -8.49 -8.58 4.26
CA GLY A 50 -7.20 -7.88 4.17
C GLY A 50 -6.03 -8.71 4.70
N ARG A 51 -6.20 -10.03 4.88
CA ARG A 51 -5.11 -10.97 5.16
C ARG A 51 -4.50 -11.39 3.82
N LEU A 52 -3.17 -11.37 3.71
CA LEU A 52 -2.51 -12.01 2.56
C LEU A 52 -2.73 -13.51 2.72
N LEU A 53 -2.92 -14.23 1.60
CA LEU A 53 -3.19 -15.69 1.67
C LEU A 53 -2.01 -16.51 2.25
N GLU A 54 -0.87 -15.87 2.50
CA GLU A 54 0.28 -16.42 3.23
C GLU A 54 -0.03 -16.71 4.70
N ASP A 55 -0.96 -15.96 5.30
CA ASP A 55 -1.37 -16.09 6.71
C ASP A 55 -2.23 -17.34 6.97
N LEU A 56 -2.38 -18.25 6.00
CA LEU A 56 -3.13 -19.51 6.15
C LEU A 56 -2.26 -20.67 6.67
N ASN A 57 -0.94 -20.55 6.60
CA ASN A 57 -0.02 -21.61 7.05
C ASN A 57 0.31 -21.52 8.55
N GLU A 58 0.07 -20.37 9.19
CA GLU A 58 0.36 -20.15 10.61
C GLU A 58 -0.88 -19.50 11.28
N ASP A 59 -1.45 -20.21 12.25
CA ASP A 59 -2.47 -19.75 13.21
C ASP A 59 -3.95 -19.69 12.77
N ALA A 60 -4.60 -20.86 12.83
CA ALA A 60 -6.05 -21.01 12.76
C ALA A 60 -6.83 -20.55 14.03
N GLU A 61 -6.23 -19.84 14.99
CA GLU A 61 -6.87 -19.60 16.30
C GLU A 61 -6.97 -18.15 16.81
N THR A 62 -6.59 -17.11 16.05
CA THR A 62 -6.81 -15.72 16.50
C THR A 62 -8.03 -15.06 15.86
N GLY A 63 -8.99 -14.73 16.73
CA GLY A 63 -10.31 -14.19 16.41
C GLY A 63 -10.33 -13.04 15.40
N VAL A 64 -11.36 -13.06 14.57
CA VAL A 64 -11.67 -12.13 13.49
C VAL A 64 -11.82 -10.71 14.04
N LYS A 65 -10.78 -9.89 13.90
CA LYS A 65 -10.90 -8.43 13.84
C LYS A 65 -10.47 -8.00 12.45
N GLU A 66 -11.36 -7.31 11.76
CA GLU A 66 -11.18 -6.67 10.45
C GLU A 66 -10.02 -5.66 10.57
N GLN A 67 -8.77 -6.13 10.42
CA GLN A 67 -7.58 -5.29 10.52
C GLN A 67 -7.22 -4.78 9.12
N ARG A 68 -7.69 -3.56 8.84
CA ARG A 68 -7.49 -2.81 7.60
C ARG A 68 -6.02 -2.52 7.37
N SER A 69 -5.50 -2.60 6.13
CA SER A 69 -4.14 -2.13 5.78
C SER A 69 -4.05 -0.60 5.64
N GLY A 70 -4.72 0.15 6.52
CA GLY A 70 -4.59 1.61 6.58
C GLY A 70 -3.41 2.05 7.46
N ILE A 71 -2.90 3.27 7.23
CA ILE A 71 -1.80 3.92 7.99
C ILE A 71 -1.95 3.78 9.52
N SER A 72 -3.19 3.73 10.03
CA SER A 72 -3.50 3.58 11.47
C SER A 72 -3.38 2.15 12.02
N SER A 73 -3.56 1.11 11.21
CA SER A 73 -3.49 -0.29 11.64
C SER A 73 -2.09 -0.89 11.48
N ILE A 74 -1.29 -0.32 10.59
CA ILE A 74 0.02 -0.84 10.19
C ILE A 74 1.09 -0.66 11.28
N ARG A 75 0.97 0.37 12.13
CA ARG A 75 1.86 0.51 13.30
C ARG A 75 1.79 -0.73 14.19
N LYS A 76 0.60 -1.31 14.35
CA LYS A 76 0.38 -2.51 15.15
C LYS A 76 0.94 -3.76 14.47
N GLN A 77 0.77 -3.91 13.15
CA GLN A 77 1.36 -5.04 12.40
C GLN A 77 2.90 -4.99 12.38
N ILE A 78 3.50 -3.80 12.28
CA ILE A 78 4.96 -3.62 12.36
C ILE A 78 5.45 -3.91 13.80
N GLU A 79 4.74 -3.45 14.83
CA GLU A 79 5.06 -3.74 16.23
C GLU A 79 4.86 -5.22 16.58
N GLU A 80 3.80 -5.86 16.09
CA GLU A 80 3.53 -7.31 16.25
C GLU A 80 4.63 -8.14 15.57
N ARG A 81 5.02 -7.83 14.33
CA ARG A 81 6.15 -8.50 13.66
C ARG A 81 7.50 -8.27 14.34
N LYS A 82 7.76 -7.09 14.91
CA LYS A 82 8.95 -6.84 15.75
C LYS A 82 8.91 -7.61 17.08
N SER A 83 7.72 -7.79 17.67
CA SER A 83 7.55 -8.51 18.93
C SER A 83 7.76 -10.03 18.79
N LEU A 84 7.32 -10.63 17.69
CA LEU A 84 7.54 -12.05 17.37
C LEU A 84 9.03 -12.38 17.16
N ARG A 85 9.77 -11.46 16.51
CA ARG A 85 11.24 -11.57 16.40
C ARG A 85 11.95 -11.46 17.75
N LYS A 86 11.39 -10.67 18.68
CA LYS A 86 11.94 -10.51 20.04
C LYS A 86 11.64 -11.71 20.95
N SER A 87 10.48 -12.36 20.81
CA SER A 87 10.16 -13.58 21.57
C SER A 87 10.95 -14.80 21.11
N MET A 88 11.31 -14.88 19.82
CA MET A 88 12.23 -15.90 19.29
C MET A 88 13.69 -15.72 19.78
N HIS A 89 14.10 -14.48 20.06
CA HIS A 89 15.45 -14.19 20.56
C HIS A 89 15.57 -14.28 22.09
N ALA A 90 14.44 -14.15 22.81
CA ALA A 90 14.39 -14.23 24.28
C ALA A 90 14.40 -15.67 24.84
N SER A 91 14.16 -16.69 24.01
CA SER A 91 14.20 -18.11 24.41
C SER A 91 15.61 -18.70 24.49
N ARG A 92 16.66 -17.92 24.18
CA ARG A 92 18.06 -18.27 24.45
C ARG A 92 18.64 -17.38 25.54
N SER A 93 18.30 -17.69 26.79
CA SER A 93 19.03 -17.21 27.98
C SER A 93 19.88 -18.35 28.55
N PRO A 94 21.16 -18.17 28.89
CA PRO A 94 22.04 -19.23 29.38
C PRO A 94 21.90 -19.42 30.89
N GLY A 95 21.64 -20.66 31.34
CA GLY A 95 21.73 -21.08 32.74
C GLY A 95 22.85 -22.09 32.96
N GLU A 96 23.91 -21.62 33.64
CA GLU A 96 24.92 -22.29 34.49
C GLU A 96 25.38 -23.75 34.26
N HIS A 97 26.67 -23.87 33.89
CA HIS A 97 27.72 -24.86 34.24
C HIS A 97 27.43 -26.38 34.35
N ARG A 98 28.09 -27.17 33.48
CA ARG A 98 29.14 -28.16 33.85
C ARG A 98 29.93 -28.66 32.63
N PHE A 99 31.24 -28.86 32.83
CA PHE A 99 32.25 -29.39 31.91
C PHE A 99 31.85 -30.69 31.21
N ASP A 100 32.15 -30.82 29.90
CA ASP A 100 33.21 -31.73 29.44
C ASP A 100 33.63 -31.42 27.99
N GLU A 101 34.93 -31.48 27.74
CA GLU A 101 35.55 -31.39 26.42
C GLU A 101 35.14 -32.58 25.55
N ASN A 102 34.75 -32.32 24.29
CA ASN A 102 35.28 -33.04 23.12
C ASN A 102 34.66 -32.52 21.81
N LEU A 103 35.54 -31.97 20.97
CA LEU A 103 35.63 -32.12 19.52
C LEU A 103 34.32 -32.31 18.74
N LEU A 104 33.94 -31.30 17.95
CA LEU A 104 33.59 -31.41 16.53
C LEU A 104 33.57 -29.99 15.94
N ASP A 105 34.64 -29.69 15.19
CA ASP A 105 34.83 -28.48 14.38
C ASP A 105 33.81 -28.50 13.24
N LEU A 106 32.77 -27.67 13.33
CA LEU A 106 31.79 -27.50 12.25
C LEU A 106 32.42 -26.58 11.19
N THR A 107 32.64 -27.15 10.01
CA THR A 107 33.26 -26.50 8.86
C THR A 107 32.57 -25.20 8.48
N GLU A 108 33.35 -24.20 8.04
CA GLU A 108 32.89 -22.87 7.57
C GLU A 108 31.79 -22.92 6.48
N GLU A 109 31.58 -24.07 5.86
CA GLU A 109 30.51 -24.33 4.88
C GLU A 109 29.10 -24.28 5.49
N GLU A 110 28.92 -24.57 6.78
CA GLU A 110 27.61 -24.50 7.46
C GLU A 110 27.25 -23.07 7.89
N LYS A 111 28.24 -22.21 8.17
CA LYS A 111 28.01 -20.77 8.41
C LYS A 111 27.58 -20.03 7.14
N ALA A 112 28.05 -20.47 5.96
CA ALA A 112 27.65 -19.88 4.69
C ALA A 112 26.20 -20.23 4.27
N ALA A 113 25.59 -21.24 4.88
CA ALA A 113 24.20 -21.62 4.62
C ALA A 113 23.19 -20.83 5.45
N GLU A 114 23.55 -20.40 6.67
CA GLU A 114 22.67 -19.59 7.53
C GLU A 114 22.64 -18.09 7.13
N GLU A 115 23.66 -17.59 6.43
CA GLU A 115 23.67 -16.20 5.92
C GLU A 115 22.86 -16.00 4.62
N LYS A 116 22.37 -17.07 3.98
CA LYS A 116 21.54 -16.99 2.75
C LYS A 116 20.03 -16.97 2.99
N GLY A 117 19.58 -17.03 4.25
CA GLY A 117 18.15 -17.09 4.60
C GLY A 117 17.49 -15.77 5.02
N ASP A 118 18.24 -14.68 5.19
CA ASP A 118 17.77 -13.49 5.94
C ASP A 118 17.58 -12.21 5.09
N SER A 119 17.41 -12.34 3.76
CA SER A 119 17.30 -11.18 2.86
C SER A 119 16.07 -11.13 1.95
N ASP A 120 15.05 -11.97 2.14
CA ASP A 120 13.82 -11.85 1.35
C ASP A 120 12.84 -10.90 2.04
N PHE A 121 13.11 -9.59 1.93
CA PHE A 121 11.99 -8.66 1.74
C PHE A 121 11.28 -9.13 0.47
N GLN A 122 10.24 -9.97 0.62
CA GLN A 122 9.53 -10.53 -0.51
C GLN A 122 8.89 -9.39 -1.31
N PHE A 123 9.57 -8.98 -2.37
CA PHE A 123 9.13 -7.92 -3.26
C PHE A 123 7.71 -8.25 -3.74
N GLY A 124 6.81 -7.29 -3.61
CA GLY A 124 5.42 -7.40 -4.01
C GLY A 124 4.42 -7.44 -2.85
N ILE A 125 4.83 -7.47 -1.57
CA ILE A 125 3.88 -7.45 -0.43
C ILE A 125 2.98 -6.21 -0.47
N TRP A 126 3.56 -5.02 -0.57
CA TRP A 126 2.80 -3.77 -0.50
C TRP A 126 2.10 -3.47 -1.83
N LEU A 127 2.73 -3.82 -2.94
CA LEU A 127 2.09 -3.72 -4.26
C LEU A 127 0.82 -4.60 -4.31
N ARG A 128 0.86 -5.81 -3.74
CA ARG A 128 -0.32 -6.68 -3.63
C ARG A 128 -1.41 -6.07 -2.77
N HIS A 129 -1.07 -5.57 -1.57
CA HIS A 129 -2.05 -4.86 -0.73
C HIS A 129 -2.73 -3.73 -1.48
N ARG A 130 -1.96 -2.90 -2.20
CA ARG A 130 -2.53 -1.80 -2.98
C ARG A 130 -3.43 -2.27 -4.12
N ARG A 131 -3.06 -3.35 -4.81
CA ARG A 131 -3.91 -3.94 -5.85
C ARG A 131 -5.22 -4.48 -5.27
N ILE A 132 -5.17 -5.13 -4.11
CA ILE A 132 -6.35 -5.63 -3.40
C ILE A 132 -7.26 -4.47 -2.97
N ASP A 133 -6.71 -3.50 -2.24
CA ASP A 133 -7.48 -2.39 -1.68
C ASP A 133 -8.04 -1.49 -2.80
N GLY A 134 -7.23 -1.21 -3.82
CA GLY A 134 -7.66 -0.50 -5.02
C GLY A 134 -8.73 -1.24 -5.81
N ALA A 135 -8.64 -2.57 -5.96
CA ALA A 135 -9.67 -3.37 -6.63
C ALA A 135 -11.01 -3.37 -5.86
N LEU A 136 -10.94 -3.41 -4.53
CA LEU A 136 -12.08 -3.38 -3.62
C LEU A 136 -12.62 -1.96 -3.36
N ASN A 137 -11.98 -0.91 -3.88
CA ASN A 137 -12.26 0.50 -3.56
C ASN A 137 -12.31 0.76 -2.05
N ARG A 138 -11.39 0.14 -1.30
CA ARG A 138 -11.31 0.38 0.14
C ARG A 138 -10.77 1.78 0.39
N VAL A 139 -11.32 2.41 1.43
CA VAL A 139 -10.88 3.73 1.86
C VAL A 139 -10.76 3.75 3.39
N PRO A 140 -9.92 4.65 3.96
CA PRO A 140 -9.83 4.83 5.40
C PRO A 140 -11.20 5.18 6.04
N PRO A 141 -11.37 4.94 7.36
CA PRO A 141 -12.54 5.43 8.08
C PRO A 141 -12.67 6.95 7.92
N ASP A 142 -13.91 7.42 7.86
CA ASP A 142 -14.25 8.85 7.72
C ASP A 142 -13.72 9.53 6.44
N PHE A 143 -13.10 8.79 5.52
CA PHE A 143 -12.45 9.31 4.30
C PHE A 143 -13.33 10.29 3.53
N TYR A 144 -14.55 9.90 3.20
CA TYR A 144 -15.46 10.77 2.44
C TYR A 144 -15.83 12.03 3.21
N SER A 145 -16.03 11.95 4.53
CA SER A 145 -16.36 13.12 5.34
C SER A 145 -15.18 14.10 5.43
N SER A 146 -13.95 13.59 5.59
CA SER A 146 -12.74 14.41 5.63
C SER A 146 -12.37 14.96 4.25
N LEU A 147 -12.60 14.20 3.18
CA LEU A 147 -12.40 14.64 1.81
C LEU A 147 -13.39 15.76 1.45
N TRP A 148 -14.65 15.69 1.92
CA TRP A 148 -15.61 16.77 1.75
C TRP A 148 -15.10 18.08 2.37
N ASP A 149 -14.58 18.01 3.60
CA ASP A 149 -14.00 19.18 4.29
C ASP A 149 -12.78 19.73 3.51
N MET A 150 -11.95 18.83 2.96
CA MET A 150 -10.78 19.19 2.17
C MET A 150 -11.15 19.85 0.84
N VAL A 151 -12.06 19.28 0.04
CA VAL A 151 -12.47 19.81 -1.28
C VAL A 151 -12.99 21.24 -1.19
N ARG A 152 -13.66 21.62 -0.09
CA ARG A 152 -14.12 23.00 0.15
C ARG A 152 -13.01 24.04 0.16
N ARG A 153 -11.77 23.61 0.43
CA ARG A 153 -10.60 24.50 0.48
C ARG A 153 -9.99 24.76 -0.89
N PHE A 154 -10.42 24.03 -1.93
CA PHE A 154 -9.88 24.12 -3.30
C PHE A 154 -10.92 24.79 -4.22
N PRO A 155 -10.81 26.10 -4.52
CA PRO A 155 -11.87 26.86 -5.21
C PRO A 155 -12.19 26.38 -6.63
N ARG A 156 -11.28 25.65 -7.28
CA ARG A 156 -11.47 25.09 -8.62
C ARG A 156 -11.61 23.56 -8.59
N GLY A 157 -11.69 22.98 -7.40
CA GLY A 157 -11.75 21.53 -7.19
C GLY A 157 -10.41 20.83 -7.32
N LEU A 158 -10.48 19.49 -7.31
CA LEU A 158 -9.34 18.59 -7.44
C LEU A 158 -9.36 17.97 -8.83
N PHE A 159 -8.24 17.95 -9.51
CA PHE A 159 -8.05 17.22 -10.75
C PHE A 159 -7.39 15.88 -10.44
N ILE A 160 -8.10 14.79 -10.73
CA ILE A 160 -7.73 13.42 -10.45
C ILE A 160 -7.94 12.61 -11.72
N ASN A 161 -6.87 12.03 -12.26
CA ASN A 161 -6.89 11.17 -13.45
C ASN A 161 -7.82 11.70 -14.57
N ARG A 162 -7.52 12.92 -15.04
CA ARG A 162 -8.23 13.63 -16.13
C ARG A 162 -9.64 14.12 -15.80
N ILE A 163 -10.10 13.97 -14.57
CA ILE A 163 -11.44 14.38 -14.14
C ILE A 163 -11.35 15.40 -13.02
N VAL A 164 -12.18 16.45 -13.09
CA VAL A 164 -12.26 17.47 -12.05
C VAL A 164 -13.40 17.11 -11.08
N LEU A 165 -13.03 16.84 -9.82
CA LEU A 165 -13.96 16.86 -8.70
C LEU A 165 -14.16 18.32 -8.27
N HIS A 166 -15.18 18.95 -8.83
CA HIS A 166 -15.47 20.37 -8.60
C HIS A 166 -15.90 20.66 -7.16
N TRP A 167 -15.46 21.78 -6.60
CA TRP A 167 -15.80 22.18 -5.23
C TRP A 167 -17.31 22.38 -5.02
N GLY A 168 -18.05 22.78 -6.07
CA GLY A 168 -19.51 22.99 -6.04
C GLY A 168 -20.30 21.76 -5.61
N VAL A 169 -19.76 20.55 -5.79
CA VAL A 169 -20.35 19.30 -5.27
C VAL A 169 -20.55 19.37 -3.75
N THR A 170 -19.67 20.07 -3.04
CA THR A 170 -19.78 20.27 -1.58
C THR A 170 -20.83 21.33 -1.18
N GLN A 171 -21.29 22.16 -2.12
CA GLN A 171 -22.38 23.12 -1.88
C GLN A 171 -23.76 22.47 -2.08
N GLU A 172 -23.83 21.49 -2.99
CA GLU A 172 -25.07 20.77 -3.31
C GLU A 172 -25.34 19.57 -2.40
N MET A 173 -24.31 19.07 -1.69
CA MET A 173 -24.35 17.83 -0.91
C MET A 173 -23.77 18.03 0.48
N THR A 174 -24.28 17.28 1.46
CA THR A 174 -23.81 17.37 2.85
C THR A 174 -22.63 16.43 3.16
N ARG A 175 -21.86 16.76 4.19
CA ARG A 175 -20.62 16.07 4.61
C ARG A 175 -20.71 14.56 4.76
N LYS A 176 -21.87 14.03 5.18
CA LYS A 176 -22.10 12.60 5.44
C LYS A 176 -23.11 11.99 4.45
N GLU A 177 -23.39 12.68 3.36
CA GLU A 177 -24.33 12.21 2.36
C GLU A 177 -23.68 11.16 1.44
N ILE A 178 -24.41 10.09 1.16
CA ILE A 178 -23.96 9.03 0.24
C ILE A 178 -23.72 9.59 -1.17
N LYS A 179 -24.47 10.62 -1.58
CA LYS A 179 -24.34 11.23 -2.92
C LYS A 179 -22.93 11.77 -3.18
N PHE A 180 -22.31 12.40 -2.17
CA PHE A 180 -20.92 12.87 -2.28
C PHE A 180 -19.94 11.69 -2.44
N ALA A 181 -20.10 10.64 -1.63
CA ALA A 181 -19.28 9.44 -1.73
C ALA A 181 -19.39 8.79 -3.11
N LEU A 182 -20.61 8.70 -3.68
CA LEU A 182 -20.82 8.18 -5.03
C LEU A 182 -20.12 9.03 -6.10
N GLN A 183 -20.10 10.36 -5.95
CA GLN A 183 -19.39 11.25 -6.88
C GLN A 183 -17.87 11.03 -6.81
N VAL A 184 -17.32 10.93 -5.61
CA VAL A 184 -15.89 10.62 -5.41
C VAL A 184 -15.55 9.25 -6.01
N GLU A 185 -16.35 8.24 -5.74
CA GLU A 185 -16.17 6.91 -6.33
C GLU A 185 -16.22 6.94 -7.84
N GLN A 186 -17.16 7.68 -8.44
CA GLN A 186 -17.21 7.83 -9.90
C GLN A 186 -15.91 8.38 -10.48
N VAL A 187 -15.25 9.32 -9.80
CA VAL A 187 -13.94 9.86 -10.20
C VAL A 187 -12.84 8.79 -10.05
N LEU A 188 -12.72 8.19 -8.86
CA LEU A 188 -11.70 7.15 -8.60
C LEU A 188 -11.89 5.91 -9.50
N ASN A 189 -13.12 5.65 -9.91
CA ASN A 189 -13.46 4.49 -10.72
C ASN A 189 -12.96 4.57 -12.17
N GLN A 190 -12.52 5.75 -12.61
CA GLN A 190 -12.02 6.01 -13.97
C GLN A 190 -10.52 5.69 -14.09
N ILE A 191 -9.85 5.49 -12.95
CA ILE A 191 -8.51 4.92 -12.90
C ILE A 191 -8.63 3.44 -13.21
N ALA A 192 -7.92 2.94 -14.21
CA ALA A 192 -7.97 1.52 -14.59
C ALA A 192 -7.16 0.65 -13.62
N GLU A 193 -5.95 1.11 -13.29
CA GLU A 193 -4.97 0.35 -12.50
C GLU A 193 -5.28 0.44 -11.00
N PRO A 194 -5.55 -0.69 -10.32
CA PRO A 194 -5.94 -0.67 -8.91
C PRO A 194 -4.82 -0.14 -8.00
N GLU A 195 -3.55 -0.45 -8.26
CA GLU A 195 -2.42 0.09 -7.50
C GLU A 195 -2.32 1.62 -7.58
N TYR A 196 -2.62 2.22 -8.73
CA TYR A 196 -2.63 3.67 -8.89
C TYR A 196 -3.82 4.30 -8.16
N ARG A 197 -4.99 3.65 -8.26
CA ARG A 197 -6.20 4.07 -7.55
C ARG A 197 -5.95 4.13 -6.04
N GLU A 198 -5.31 3.12 -5.47
CA GLU A 198 -4.98 3.10 -4.05
C GLU A 198 -3.96 4.20 -3.68
N MET A 199 -2.95 4.45 -4.52
CA MET A 199 -2.01 5.56 -4.30
C MET A 199 -2.72 6.93 -4.29
N ILE A 200 -3.73 7.13 -5.13
CA ILE A 200 -4.57 8.34 -5.10
C ILE A 200 -5.37 8.42 -3.79
N VAL A 201 -5.95 7.30 -3.32
CA VAL A 201 -6.66 7.25 -2.03
C VAL A 201 -5.74 7.59 -0.86
N GLU A 202 -4.53 7.01 -0.81
CA GLU A 202 -3.50 7.32 0.19
C GLU A 202 -3.14 8.83 0.16
N THR A 203 -2.97 9.39 -1.04
CA THR A 203 -2.63 10.81 -1.23
C THR A 203 -3.75 11.73 -0.77
N LEU A 204 -4.99 11.47 -1.18
CA LEU A 204 -6.16 12.22 -0.73
C LEU A 204 -6.31 12.15 0.79
N ALA A 205 -6.13 10.97 1.38
CA ALA A 205 -6.16 10.79 2.83
C ALA A 205 -5.10 11.64 3.53
N LEU A 206 -3.87 11.71 3.01
CA LEU A 206 -2.83 12.61 3.54
C LEU A 206 -3.21 14.08 3.39
N MET A 207 -3.76 14.48 2.24
CA MET A 207 -4.24 15.85 2.01
C MET A 207 -5.34 16.27 2.99
N THR A 208 -6.20 15.36 3.45
CA THR A 208 -7.20 15.71 4.48
C THR A 208 -6.57 16.13 5.82
N ARG A 209 -5.32 15.74 6.07
CA ARG A 209 -4.56 16.08 7.28
C ARG A 209 -3.49 17.13 7.03
N MET A 210 -3.60 17.87 5.93
CA MET A 210 -2.57 18.79 5.48
C MET A 210 -2.24 19.89 6.49
N ASP A 211 -3.19 20.35 7.31
CA ASP A 211 -2.92 21.37 8.34
C ASP A 211 -1.90 20.86 9.38
N SER A 212 -2.03 19.58 9.78
CA SER A 212 -1.08 18.94 10.69
C SER A 212 0.28 18.70 10.04
N ILE A 213 0.32 18.56 8.71
CA ILE A 213 1.53 18.25 7.95
C ILE A 213 2.32 19.52 7.65
N LEU A 214 1.66 20.54 7.08
CA LEU A 214 2.30 21.78 6.63
C LEU A 214 2.61 22.73 7.78
N LYS A 215 1.95 22.59 8.94
CA LYS A 215 2.12 23.47 10.12
C LYS A 215 2.05 24.96 9.75
N THR A 216 1.21 25.30 8.79
CA THR A 216 1.12 26.61 8.15
C THR A 216 -0.34 26.98 7.92
N ASP A 217 -0.72 28.20 8.27
CA ASP A 217 -2.11 28.68 8.16
C ASP A 217 -2.51 29.10 6.73
N ARG A 218 -1.53 29.23 5.82
CA ARG A 218 -1.72 29.70 4.44
C ARG A 218 -1.03 28.79 3.41
N PRO A 219 -1.58 27.59 3.15
CA PRO A 219 -1.07 26.75 2.08
C PRO A 219 -1.22 27.44 0.71
N ASN A 220 -0.26 27.22 -0.17
CA ASN A 220 -0.26 27.76 -1.53
C ASN A 220 -1.21 26.97 -2.45
N ILE A 221 -2.51 27.16 -2.26
CA ILE A 221 -3.56 26.51 -3.05
C ILE A 221 -3.83 27.35 -4.31
N PRO A 222 -3.70 26.78 -5.53
CA PRO A 222 -4.03 27.46 -6.78
C PRO A 222 -5.49 27.92 -6.80
N LYS A 223 -5.72 29.17 -7.22
CA LYS A 223 -7.08 29.78 -7.30
C LYS A 223 -7.62 29.85 -8.72
N ASP A 224 -6.75 29.82 -9.71
CA ASP A 224 -7.02 29.98 -11.14
C ASP A 224 -7.36 28.65 -11.82
N ARG A 225 -6.74 27.55 -11.37
CA ARG A 225 -6.87 26.21 -11.94
C ARG A 225 -7.21 25.14 -10.89
N PRO A 226 -7.82 24.01 -11.30
CA PRO A 226 -7.96 22.84 -10.43
C PRO A 226 -6.62 22.36 -9.90
N PHE A 227 -6.60 21.85 -8.68
CA PHE A 227 -5.38 21.32 -8.06
C PHE A 227 -5.13 19.88 -8.52
N ASP A 228 -3.99 19.66 -9.17
CA ASP A 228 -3.60 18.37 -9.75
C ASP A 228 -3.05 17.41 -8.69
N VAL A 229 -3.84 16.39 -8.34
CA VAL A 229 -3.48 15.39 -7.34
C VAL A 229 -2.45 14.40 -7.89
N ASP A 230 -2.54 14.06 -9.18
CA ASP A 230 -1.59 13.17 -9.87
C ASP A 230 -0.17 13.77 -9.83
N SER A 231 -0.05 15.10 -9.91
CA SER A 231 1.24 15.80 -9.79
C SER A 231 1.97 15.52 -8.47
N ILE A 232 1.25 15.34 -7.36
CA ILE A 232 1.84 14.98 -6.07
C ILE A 232 2.46 13.58 -6.14
N LEU A 233 1.74 12.61 -6.72
CA LEU A 233 2.22 11.24 -6.88
C LEU A 233 3.48 11.20 -7.73
N HIS A 234 3.48 11.87 -8.89
CA HIS A 234 4.65 11.93 -9.76
C HIS A 234 5.84 12.63 -9.10
N ARG A 235 5.59 13.70 -8.34
CA ARG A 235 6.65 14.37 -7.59
C ARG A 235 7.22 13.48 -6.49
N ALA A 236 6.36 12.80 -5.72
CA ALA A 236 6.78 11.85 -4.70
C ALA A 236 7.58 10.67 -5.29
N ASN A 237 7.13 10.13 -6.43
CA ASN A 237 7.87 9.10 -7.16
C ASN A 237 9.24 9.60 -7.62
N SER A 238 9.34 10.83 -8.10
CA SER A 238 10.63 11.44 -8.50
C SER A 238 11.57 11.57 -7.30
N LEU A 239 11.07 12.02 -6.15
CA LEU A 239 11.84 12.08 -4.90
C LEU A 239 12.28 10.69 -4.43
N PHE A 240 11.41 9.68 -4.56
CA PHE A 240 11.73 8.29 -4.24
C PHE A 240 12.85 7.75 -5.13
N VAL A 241 12.74 7.94 -6.45
CA VAL A 241 13.74 7.46 -7.42
C VAL A 241 15.08 8.15 -7.19
N GLU A 242 15.08 9.47 -6.98
CA GLU A 242 16.31 10.23 -6.72
C GLU A 242 16.98 9.78 -5.41
N HIS A 243 16.20 9.61 -4.34
CA HIS A 243 16.75 9.13 -3.08
C HIS A 243 17.36 7.73 -3.23
N ASN A 244 16.66 6.81 -3.90
CA ASN A 244 17.18 5.46 -4.13
C ASN A 244 18.39 5.42 -5.08
N ARG A 245 18.48 6.37 -6.02
CA ARG A 245 19.67 6.56 -6.88
C ARG A 245 20.89 6.89 -6.03
N LEU A 246 20.78 7.86 -5.13
CA LEU A 246 21.87 8.27 -4.25
C LEU A 246 22.32 7.15 -3.31
N MET A 247 21.38 6.31 -2.87
CA MET A 247 21.65 5.17 -1.99
C MET A 247 22.09 3.90 -2.73
N GLY A 248 22.08 3.89 -4.07
CA GLY A 248 22.51 2.74 -4.87
C GLY A 248 21.67 1.47 -4.68
N THR A 249 20.35 1.60 -4.49
CA THR A 249 19.47 0.45 -4.21
C THR A 249 19.03 -0.29 -5.49
N VAL A 250 18.21 -1.34 -5.35
CA VAL A 250 17.62 -2.11 -6.46
C VAL A 250 16.89 -1.24 -7.51
N VAL A 251 16.45 -0.03 -7.16
CA VAL A 251 15.83 0.90 -8.12
C VAL A 251 16.82 1.34 -9.22
N MET A 252 18.14 1.20 -9.00
CA MET A 252 19.18 1.35 -10.02
C MET A 252 19.04 0.36 -11.18
N GLU A 253 18.41 -0.78 -10.96
CA GLU A 253 18.15 -1.74 -12.04
C GLU A 253 17.02 -1.28 -12.98
N CYS A 254 16.25 -0.25 -12.58
CA CYS A 254 15.14 0.32 -13.35
C CYS A 254 15.20 1.86 -13.45
N CYS A 255 14.22 2.58 -12.86
CA CYS A 255 13.99 4.02 -13.02
C CYS A 255 15.21 4.89 -12.67
N ALA A 256 16.01 4.51 -11.67
CA ALA A 256 17.12 5.34 -11.25
C ALA A 256 18.26 5.39 -12.30
N SER A 257 18.37 4.37 -13.17
CA SER A 257 19.30 4.36 -14.30
C SER A 257 18.68 4.84 -15.63
N GLY A 258 17.46 5.39 -15.59
CA GLY A 258 16.75 5.86 -16.80
C GLY A 258 16.17 4.73 -17.66
N LYS A 259 16.12 3.49 -17.14
CA LYS A 259 15.46 2.37 -17.80
C LYS A 259 13.94 2.44 -17.60
N PRO A 260 13.14 1.95 -18.56
CA PRO A 260 11.71 1.82 -18.37
C PRO A 260 11.42 0.84 -17.22
N CYS A 261 10.36 1.13 -16.46
CA CYS A 261 9.89 0.27 -15.38
C CYS A 261 8.41 -0.03 -15.63
N ASP A 262 7.99 -1.26 -15.30
CA ASP A 262 6.62 -1.75 -15.52
C ASP A 262 5.59 -1.16 -14.55
N GLY A 263 5.89 -0.06 -13.86
CA GLY A 263 4.95 0.56 -12.95
C GLY A 263 3.86 1.32 -13.71
N ALA A 264 2.62 1.20 -13.21
CA ALA A 264 1.47 1.87 -13.78
C ALA A 264 1.66 3.40 -13.82
N GLN A 265 1.05 4.05 -14.82
CA GLN A 265 1.08 5.51 -15.00
C GLN A 265 2.50 6.11 -15.02
N GLY A 266 3.52 5.36 -15.44
CA GLY A 266 4.90 5.87 -15.52
C GLY A 266 5.56 6.12 -14.17
N MET A 267 5.04 5.53 -13.08
CA MET A 267 5.70 5.53 -11.78
C MET A 267 6.57 4.30 -11.58
N CYS A 268 7.51 4.34 -10.63
CA CYS A 268 8.37 3.21 -10.34
C CYS A 268 7.59 2.08 -9.67
N ARG A 269 7.75 0.83 -10.15
CA ARG A 269 7.13 -0.36 -9.55
C ARG A 269 7.53 -0.54 -8.08
N HIS A 270 8.78 -0.22 -7.71
CA HIS A 270 9.25 -0.30 -6.33
C HIS A 270 8.63 0.77 -5.42
N PHE A 271 8.16 1.89 -5.99
CA PHE A 271 7.41 2.87 -5.20
C PHE A 271 6.06 2.31 -4.77
N TYR A 272 5.36 1.62 -5.69
CA TYR A 272 4.13 0.89 -5.36
C TYR A 272 4.36 -0.28 -4.40
N ASP A 273 5.57 -0.81 -4.29
CA ASP A 273 5.91 -1.85 -3.33
C ASP A 273 6.57 -1.33 -2.04
N SER A 274 6.65 0.00 -1.88
CA SER A 274 7.15 0.58 -0.64
C SER A 274 6.05 0.61 0.42
N ALA A 275 6.42 0.38 1.68
CA ALA A 275 5.50 0.43 2.80
C ALA A 275 4.75 1.79 2.84
N PRO A 276 3.45 1.81 3.18
CA PRO A 276 2.66 3.04 3.13
C PRO A 276 3.05 4.05 4.22
N ALA A 277 3.65 3.58 5.32
CA ALA A 277 4.11 4.41 6.43
C ALA A 277 5.50 3.97 6.91
N GLY A 278 6.16 4.85 7.65
CA GLY A 278 7.53 4.64 8.15
C GLY A 278 8.56 5.47 7.41
N GLU A 279 9.80 5.40 7.90
CA GLU A 279 10.94 6.05 7.26
C GLU A 279 11.15 5.45 5.87
N PHE A 280 11.26 6.31 4.85
CA PHE A 280 11.39 5.91 3.45
C PHE A 280 10.20 5.11 2.88
N GLY A 281 9.03 5.11 3.54
CA GLY A 281 7.77 4.62 2.96
C GLY A 281 7.13 5.61 2.00
N THR A 282 6.01 5.25 1.34
CA THR A 282 5.36 6.16 0.38
C THR A 282 4.86 7.44 1.03
N ALA A 283 4.25 7.39 2.22
CA ALA A 283 3.80 8.58 2.92
C ALA A 283 4.94 9.58 3.18
N HIS A 284 6.17 9.11 3.40
CA HIS A 284 7.33 9.99 3.57
C HIS A 284 7.55 10.87 2.33
N TYR A 285 7.55 10.27 1.14
CA TYR A 285 7.75 11.03 -0.11
C TYR A 285 6.51 11.83 -0.50
N LEU A 286 5.30 11.32 -0.22
CA LEU A 286 4.06 12.07 -0.44
C LEU A 286 4.01 13.32 0.43
N ILE A 287 4.39 13.21 1.70
CA ILE A 287 4.48 14.36 2.61
C ILE A 287 5.52 15.36 2.11
N LYS A 288 6.71 14.91 1.69
CA LYS A 288 7.72 15.80 1.10
C LYS A 288 7.21 16.51 -0.16
N ALA A 289 6.56 15.79 -1.07
CA ALA A 289 5.96 16.37 -2.27
C ALA A 289 4.86 17.39 -1.95
N LEU A 290 3.98 17.07 -0.99
CA LEU A 290 2.95 18.00 -0.52
C LEU A 290 3.56 19.26 0.07
N MET A 291 4.60 19.13 0.90
CA MET A 291 5.33 20.27 1.44
C MET A 291 5.94 21.10 0.32
N GLU A 292 6.61 20.51 -0.67
CA GLU A 292 7.20 21.27 -1.78
C GLU A 292 6.15 22.00 -2.63
N ILE A 293 4.99 21.38 -2.88
CA ILE A 293 3.95 21.94 -3.76
C ILE A 293 3.10 23.00 -3.05
N LEU A 294 2.79 22.80 -1.77
CA LEU A 294 1.81 23.60 -1.02
C LEU A 294 2.42 24.50 0.04
N SER A 295 3.73 24.46 0.28
CA SER A 295 4.38 25.45 1.15
C SER A 295 4.19 26.86 0.58
N PRO A 296 4.00 27.87 1.45
CA PRO A 296 3.99 29.25 1.02
C PRO A 296 5.36 29.61 0.42
N THR A 297 5.33 30.30 -0.72
CA THR A 297 6.48 31.02 -1.29
C THR A 297 6.79 32.27 -0.48
#